data_AF-A0A2H3B6Q1-F1
#
_entry.id   AF-A0A2H3B6Q1-F1
#
_cell.length_a   1.000
_cell.length_b   1.000
_cell.length_c   1.000
_cell.angle_alpha   90.00
_cell.angle_beta   90.00
_cell.angle_gamma   90.00
#
_symmetry.space_group_name_H-M   'P 1'
#
loop_
_entity.id
_entity.type
_entity.pdbx_description
1 polymer ?
#
loop_
_entity_poly.entity_id
_entity_poly.type
_entity_poly.pdbx_seq_one_letter_code
_entity_poly.pdbx_strand_id
1 'polypeptide(L)'
;MAYIRTKKSDFDSRLAPLLPDYSHATPDARIIELLRTNIPPIAFERKSLEATLSETPDRIAELDSLIHATTSLVDYLTKDRNQAMANQANAKKILSPSRRLPPEVLTEIFIWRWSFHGQRGPSLDPRAVPWSLTHVSRKWREVAIATPIIW
;
A
#
# COMPACT_ATOMS: atom_id res chain seq x y z
N MET A 1 -1.08 -3.10 28.66
CA MET A 1 -1.74 -3.80 27.54
C MET A 1 -1.74 -5.28 27.87
N ALA A 2 -2.90 -5.92 27.99
CA ALA A 2 -2.98 -7.35 28.24
C ALA A 2 -2.40 -8.10 27.02
N TYR A 3 -1.48 -9.03 27.25
CA TYR A 3 -0.92 -9.85 26.19
C TYR A 3 -2.01 -10.81 25.69
N ILE A 4 -2.55 -10.54 24.49
CA ILE A 4 -3.56 -11.39 23.88
C ILE A 4 -2.81 -12.61 23.33
N ARG A 5 -3.11 -13.79 23.87
CA ARG A 5 -2.61 -15.07 23.36
C ARG A 5 -3.14 -15.28 21.95
N THR A 6 -2.34 -14.94 20.95
CA THR A 6 -2.61 -15.25 19.55
C THR A 6 -2.28 -16.72 19.31
N LYS A 7 -3.21 -17.47 18.72
CA LYS A 7 -2.98 -18.86 18.33
C LYS A 7 -2.37 -18.87 16.92
N LYS A 8 -1.52 -19.85 16.60
CA LYS A 8 -0.98 -20.04 15.24
C LYS A 8 -2.08 -20.13 14.17
N SER A 9 -3.25 -20.64 14.54
CA SER A 9 -4.45 -20.71 13.69
C SER A 9 -5.03 -19.36 13.30
N ASP A 10 -4.69 -18.29 14.02
CA ASP A 10 -5.20 -16.94 13.79
C ASP A 10 -4.47 -16.25 12.63
N PHE A 11 -3.36 -16.84 12.17
CA PHE A 11 -2.53 -16.32 11.08
C PHE A 11 -2.76 -17.12 9.79
N ASP A 12 -2.47 -16.48 8.64
CA ASP A 12 -2.46 -17.18 7.35
C ASP A 12 -1.55 -18.42 7.44
N SER A 13 -2.02 -19.53 6.87
CA SER A 13 -1.29 -20.81 6.81
C SER A 13 0.17 -20.70 6.34
N ARG A 14 0.48 -19.69 5.49
CA ARG A 14 1.83 -19.43 4.99
C ARG A 14 2.75 -18.80 6.04
N LEU A 15 2.19 -18.14 7.05
CA LEU A 15 2.90 -17.44 8.12
C LEU A 15 2.93 -18.26 9.42
N ALA A 16 2.00 -19.19 9.60
CA ALA A 16 1.95 -20.08 10.77
C ALA A 16 3.28 -20.81 11.08
N PRO A 17 4.10 -21.25 10.09
CA PRO A 17 5.40 -21.88 10.35
C PRO A 17 6.46 -20.94 10.93
N LEU A 18 6.31 -19.62 10.71
CA LEU A 18 7.26 -18.61 11.19
C LEU A 18 7.01 -18.22 12.65
N LEU A 19 5.89 -18.64 13.23
CA LEU A 19 5.53 -18.29 14.59
C LEU A 19 6.15 -19.31 15.57
N PRO A 20 6.74 -18.84 16.67
CA PRO A 20 7.16 -19.72 17.75
C PRO A 20 5.96 -20.42 18.40
N ASP A 21 6.17 -21.61 18.99
CA ASP A 21 5.12 -22.43 19.65
C ASP A 21 4.73 -21.94 21.05
N TYR A 22 5.30 -20.83 21.51
CA TYR A 22 5.17 -20.36 22.89
C TYR A 22 4.21 -19.17 23.00
N SER A 23 3.53 -19.06 24.14
CA SER A 23 2.68 -17.91 24.50
C SER A 23 3.28 -17.21 25.72
N HIS A 24 3.41 -15.88 25.71
CA HIS A 24 3.76 -15.18 26.93
C HIS A 24 2.59 -15.27 27.92
N ALA A 25 2.87 -15.81 29.10
CA ALA A 25 1.95 -15.77 30.21
C ALA A 25 1.96 -14.36 30.82
N THR A 26 0.80 -13.89 31.27
CA THR A 26 0.76 -12.69 32.10
C THR A 26 1.55 -12.93 33.39
N PRO A 27 2.19 -11.89 33.97
CA PRO A 27 2.86 -12.01 35.26
C PRO A 27 1.92 -12.63 36.29
N ASP A 28 2.38 -13.68 36.97
CA ASP A 28 1.62 -14.34 38.04
C ASP A 28 1.36 -13.36 39.20
N ALA A 29 0.26 -13.54 39.92
CA ALA A 29 -0.11 -12.75 41.10
C ALA A 29 1.04 -12.63 42.10
N ARG A 30 1.84 -13.70 42.25
CA ARG A 30 3.01 -13.70 43.12
C ARG A 30 4.13 -12.79 42.64
N ILE A 31 4.40 -12.73 41.34
CA ILE A 31 5.36 -11.79 40.74
C ILE A 31 4.87 -10.36 40.96
N ILE A 32 3.58 -10.10 40.78
CA ILE A 32 2.98 -8.78 40.98
C ILE A 32 3.11 -8.32 42.45
N GLU A 33 2.91 -9.22 43.40
CA GLU A 33 3.09 -8.95 44.83
C GLU A 33 4.56 -8.60 45.18
N LEU A 34 5.52 -9.39 44.69
CA LEU A 34 6.96 -9.15 44.89
C LEU A 34 7.42 -7.83 44.25
N LEU A 35 6.78 -7.39 43.15
CA LEU A 35 7.06 -6.09 42.54
C LEU A 35 6.47 -4.92 43.34
N ARG A 36 5.42 -5.16 44.14
CA ARG A 36 4.74 -4.15 44.95
C ARG A 36 5.28 -4.06 46.38
N THR A 37 6.03 -5.06 46.82
CA THR A 37 6.55 -5.17 48.18
C THR A 37 8.06 -5.32 48.13
N ASN A 38 8.78 -4.90 49.19
CA ASN A 38 10.23 -5.14 49.27
C ASN A 38 10.56 -6.53 49.87
N ILE A 39 9.66 -7.51 49.67
CA ILE A 39 9.81 -8.85 50.21
C ILE A 39 10.78 -9.62 49.30
N PRO A 40 11.82 -10.26 49.83
CA PRO A 40 12.72 -11.05 49.01
C PRO A 40 12.02 -12.29 48.45
N PRO A 41 12.33 -12.70 47.21
CA PRO A 41 11.80 -13.94 46.65
C PRO A 41 12.34 -15.15 47.42
N ILE A 42 11.52 -16.18 47.57
CA ILE A 42 11.96 -17.46 48.14
C ILE A 42 12.92 -18.17 47.17
N ALA A 43 13.69 -19.14 47.66
CA ALA A 43 14.73 -19.81 46.87
C ALA A 43 14.23 -20.40 45.53
N PHE A 44 13.02 -20.95 45.51
CA PHE A 44 12.40 -21.47 44.29
C PHE A 44 12.04 -20.35 43.30
N GLU A 45 11.44 -19.25 43.77
CA GLU A 45 11.11 -18.07 42.96
C GLU A 45 12.38 -17.45 42.38
N ARG A 46 13.43 -17.31 43.20
CA ARG A 46 14.74 -16.83 42.76
C ARG A 46 15.30 -17.69 41.63
N LYS A 47 15.32 -19.01 41.79
CA LYS A 47 15.82 -19.93 40.76
C LYS A 47 15.03 -19.82 39.45
N SER A 48 13.71 -19.67 39.54
CA SER A 48 12.83 -19.46 38.37
C SER A 48 13.13 -18.13 37.66
N LEU A 49 13.33 -17.06 38.42
CA LEU A 49 13.71 -15.74 37.90
C LEU A 49 15.10 -15.78 37.24
N GLU A 50 16.08 -16.44 37.86
CA GLU A 50 17.43 -16.62 37.30
C GLU A 50 17.40 -17.42 36.00
N ALA A 51 16.60 -18.49 35.92
CA ALA A 51 16.39 -19.24 34.68
C ALA A 51 15.77 -18.35 33.59
N THR A 52 14.77 -17.53 33.96
CA THR A 52 14.18 -16.55 33.03
C THR A 52 15.22 -15.56 32.54
N LEU A 53 16.07 -15.02 33.41
CA LEU A 53 17.14 -14.09 33.02
C LEU A 53 18.16 -14.73 32.07
N SER A 54 18.44 -16.03 32.23
CA SER A 54 19.33 -16.76 31.34
C SER A 54 18.72 -17.07 29.97
N GLU A 55 17.43 -17.40 29.91
CA GLU A 55 16.77 -17.84 28.66
C GLU A 55 16.15 -16.69 27.85
N THR A 56 15.83 -15.56 28.48
CA THR A 56 15.13 -14.44 27.83
C THR A 56 15.95 -13.74 26.75
N PRO A 57 17.27 -13.52 26.88
CA PRO A 57 18.06 -12.85 25.84
C PRO A 57 18.02 -13.58 24.49
N ASP A 58 18.22 -14.90 24.48
CA ASP A 58 18.18 -15.70 23.24
C ASP A 58 16.79 -15.65 22.60
N ARG A 59 15.73 -15.68 23.42
CA ARG A 59 14.34 -15.55 22.96
C ARG A 59 14.05 -14.19 22.34
N ILE A 60 14.55 -13.11 22.95
CA ILE A 60 14.42 -11.75 22.40
C ILE A 60 15.13 -11.68 21.05
N ALA A 61 16.34 -12.22 20.95
CA ALA A 61 17.10 -12.24 19.70
C ALA A 61 16.39 -13.02 18.58
N GLU A 62 15.77 -14.17 18.90
CA GLU A 62 14.94 -14.93 17.96
C GLU A 62 13.75 -14.09 17.45
N LEU A 63 13.02 -13.45 18.36
CA LEU A 63 11.88 -12.59 18.00
C LEU A 63 12.31 -11.39 17.16
N ASP A 64 13.40 -10.72 17.51
CA ASP A 64 13.93 -9.60 16.75
C ASP A 64 14.36 -10.02 15.34
N SER A 65 14.96 -11.20 15.20
CA SER A 65 15.31 -11.78 13.89
C SER A 65 14.06 -12.06 13.05
N LEU A 66 13.00 -12.63 13.65
CA LEU A 66 11.73 -12.88 12.97
C LEU A 66 11.02 -11.58 12.57
N ILE A 67 11.05 -10.57 13.43
CA ILE A 67 10.54 -9.23 13.13
C ILE A 67 11.28 -8.67 11.93
N HIS A 68 12.61 -8.71 11.92
CA HIS A 68 13.42 -8.18 10.83
C HIS A 68 13.19 -8.90 9.49
N ALA A 69 13.10 -10.24 9.51
CA ALA A 69 12.79 -11.02 8.33
C ALA A 69 11.40 -10.69 7.78
N THR A 70 10.41 -10.57 8.67
CA THR A 70 9.01 -10.29 8.30
C THR A 70 8.85 -8.87 7.75
N THR A 71 9.49 -7.87 8.35
CA THR A 71 9.44 -6.48 7.84
C THR A 71 10.10 -6.38 6.47
N SER A 72 11.23 -7.06 6.26
CA SER A 72 11.89 -7.13 4.95
C SER A 72 10.99 -7.76 3.88
N LEU A 73 10.23 -8.80 4.23
CA LEU A 73 9.26 -9.42 3.34
C LEU A 73 8.09 -8.47 3.01
N VAL A 74 7.55 -7.77 4.01
CA VAL A 74 6.50 -6.77 3.81
C VAL A 74 6.96 -5.64 2.89
N ASP A 75 8.19 -5.17 3.05
CA ASP A 75 8.78 -4.14 2.20
C ASP A 75 8.91 -4.61 0.75
N TYR A 76 9.37 -5.84 0.53
CA TYR A 76 9.45 -6.45 -0.79
C TYR A 76 8.06 -6.55 -1.45
N LEU A 77 7.07 -7.13 -0.76
CA LEU A 77 5.72 -7.30 -1.29
C LEU A 77 5.05 -5.96 -1.61
N THR A 78 5.31 -4.94 -0.78
CA THR A 78 4.80 -3.59 -1.01
C THR A 78 5.40 -2.98 -2.28
N LYS A 79 6.71 -3.13 -2.49
CA LYS A 79 7.39 -2.67 -3.71
C LYS A 79 6.85 -3.38 -4.95
N ASP A 80 6.73 -4.71 -4.91
CA ASP A 80 6.22 -5.50 -6.03
C ASP A 80 4.78 -5.12 -6.39
N ARG A 81 3.90 -5.00 -5.39
CA ARG A 81 2.52 -4.51 -5.58
C ARG A 81 2.49 -3.15 -6.26
N ASN A 82 3.31 -2.20 -5.81
CA ASN A 82 3.37 -0.86 -6.38
C ASN A 82 3.86 -0.89 -7.84
N GLN A 83 4.85 -1.72 -8.14
CA GLN A 83 5.33 -1.90 -9.51
C GLN A 83 4.26 -2.53 -10.41
N ALA A 84 3.53 -3.53 -9.93
CA ALA A 84 2.42 -4.15 -10.66
C ALA A 84 1.31 -3.12 -10.97
N MET A 85 0.96 -2.26 -10.01
CA MET A 85 0.01 -1.16 -10.22
C MET A 85 0.51 -0.15 -11.27
N ALA A 86 1.79 0.22 -11.22
CA ALA A 86 2.38 1.12 -12.22
C ALA A 86 2.34 0.51 -13.62
N ASN A 87 2.69 -0.78 -13.75
CA ASN A 87 2.65 -1.52 -15.00
C ASN A 87 1.21 -1.59 -15.55
N GLN A 88 0.23 -1.84 -14.69
CA GLN A 88 -1.19 -1.86 -15.08
C GLN A 88 -1.65 -0.48 -15.58
N ALA A 89 -1.28 0.61 -14.89
CA ALA A 89 -1.61 1.97 -15.31
C ALA A 89 -0.97 2.32 -16.66
N ASN A 90 0.29 1.94 -16.86
CA ASN A 90 0.99 2.12 -18.14
C ASN A 90 0.29 1.34 -19.26
N ALA A 91 -0.07 0.08 -19.03
CA ALA A 91 -0.80 -0.73 -20.01
C ALA A 91 -2.14 -0.08 -20.39
N LYS A 92 -2.94 0.37 -19.42
CA LYS A 92 -4.20 1.11 -19.67
C LYS A 92 -3.96 2.37 -20.51
N LYS A 93 -2.91 3.12 -20.22
CA LYS A 93 -2.55 4.34 -20.96
C LYS A 93 -2.08 4.04 -22.39
N ILE A 94 -1.39 2.93 -22.61
CA ILE A 94 -0.92 2.49 -23.93
C ILE A 94 -2.06 1.95 -24.78
N LEU A 95 -2.98 1.20 -24.16
CA LEU A 95 -4.13 0.61 -24.84
C LEU A 95 -5.32 1.59 -24.93
N SER A 96 -5.12 2.88 -24.62
CA SER A 96 -6.19 3.87 -24.68
C SER A 96 -6.72 4.00 -26.11
N PRO A 97 -8.05 4.00 -26.33
CA PRO A 97 -8.65 4.13 -27.67
C PRO A 97 -8.16 5.36 -28.44
N SER A 98 -7.89 6.45 -27.72
CA SER A 98 -7.35 7.70 -28.25
C SER A 98 -6.05 7.53 -29.05
N ARG A 99 -5.25 6.50 -28.78
CA ARG A 99 -4.03 6.21 -29.56
C ARG A 99 -4.31 5.53 -30.89
N ARG A 100 -5.39 4.73 -30.99
CA ARG A 100 -5.76 3.95 -32.17
C ARG A 100 -6.54 4.72 -33.21
N LEU A 101 -7.29 5.75 -32.80
CA LEU A 101 -8.12 6.53 -33.72
C LEU A 101 -7.26 7.26 -34.78
N PRO A 102 -7.54 7.09 -36.08
CA PRO A 102 -6.91 7.89 -37.13
C PRO A 102 -7.17 9.39 -36.94
N PRO A 103 -6.27 10.27 -37.41
CA PRO A 103 -6.47 11.72 -37.38
C PRO A 103 -7.82 12.17 -37.96
N GLU A 104 -8.27 11.56 -39.06
CA GLU A 104 -9.50 11.90 -39.76
C GLU A 104 -10.73 11.63 -38.89
N VAL A 105 -10.75 10.49 -38.21
CA VAL A 105 -11.83 10.14 -37.27
C VAL A 105 -11.82 11.08 -36.07
N LEU A 106 -10.64 11.51 -35.59
CA LEU A 106 -10.53 12.50 -34.53
C LEU A 106 -11.04 13.87 -34.97
N THR A 107 -10.70 14.31 -36.18
CA THR A 107 -11.22 15.56 -36.78
C THR A 107 -12.74 15.55 -36.82
N GLU A 108 -13.36 14.47 -37.32
CA GLU A 108 -14.82 14.33 -37.31
C GLU A 108 -15.39 14.45 -35.90
N ILE A 109 -14.85 13.69 -34.93
CA ILE A 109 -15.30 13.78 -33.53
C ILE A 109 -15.18 15.22 -33.00
N PHE A 110 -14.12 15.94 -33.34
CA PHE A 110 -13.91 17.32 -32.88
C PHE A 110 -14.93 18.28 -33.48
N ILE A 111 -15.19 18.16 -34.79
CA ILE A 111 -16.22 18.95 -35.48
C ILE A 111 -17.58 18.67 -34.85
N TRP A 112 -17.95 17.41 -34.66
CA TRP A 112 -19.20 17.03 -33.99
C TRP A 112 -19.31 17.64 -32.58
N ARG A 113 -18.24 17.57 -31.77
CA ARG A 113 -18.24 18.17 -30.42
C ARG A 113 -18.36 19.69 -30.45
N TRP A 114 -17.69 20.35 -31.40
CA TRP A 114 -17.80 21.79 -31.61
C TRP A 114 -19.21 22.21 -32.03
N SER A 115 -19.82 21.49 -32.97
CA SER A 115 -21.19 21.78 -33.44
C SER A 115 -22.23 21.68 -32.32
N PHE A 116 -22.10 20.72 -31.39
CA PHE A 116 -23.04 20.56 -30.28
C PHE A 116 -22.79 21.50 -29.08
N HIS A 117 -21.53 21.84 -28.80
CA HIS A 117 -21.16 22.49 -27.53
C HIS A 117 -20.19 23.68 -27.65
N GLY A 118 -19.57 23.86 -28.81
CA GLY A 118 -18.50 24.82 -29.05
C GLY A 118 -18.95 26.23 -29.41
N GLN A 119 -20.13 26.37 -30.02
CA GLN A 119 -20.67 27.67 -30.45
C GLN A 119 -21.09 28.62 -29.30
N ARG A 120 -20.89 28.23 -28.03
CA ARG A 120 -21.36 28.96 -26.85
C ARG A 120 -20.18 29.36 -25.97
N GLY A 121 -19.54 30.49 -26.28
CA GLY A 121 -18.53 31.10 -25.42
C GLY A 121 -17.48 31.92 -26.20
N PRO A 122 -16.72 32.78 -25.52
CA PRO A 122 -15.61 33.51 -26.15
C PRO A 122 -14.49 32.54 -26.55
N SER A 123 -13.84 32.79 -27.70
CA SER A 123 -12.79 31.93 -28.28
C SER A 123 -11.56 31.76 -27.38
N LEU A 124 -11.38 32.63 -26.39
CA LEU A 124 -10.29 32.61 -25.42
C LEU A 124 -10.66 31.96 -24.07
N ASP A 125 -11.86 31.37 -23.92
CA ASP A 125 -12.18 30.61 -22.71
C ASP A 125 -11.37 29.29 -22.70
N PRO A 126 -10.50 29.05 -21.70
CA PRO A 126 -9.75 27.79 -21.60
C PRO A 126 -10.64 26.54 -21.48
N ARG A 127 -11.92 26.72 -21.15
CA ARG A 127 -12.92 25.65 -21.07
C ARG A 127 -13.67 25.44 -22.39
N ALA A 128 -13.45 26.28 -23.40
CA ALA A 128 -14.05 26.08 -24.72
C ALA A 128 -13.55 24.78 -25.34
N VAL A 129 -14.38 24.22 -26.22
CA VAL A 129 -14.16 22.90 -26.83
C VAL A 129 -12.74 22.75 -27.43
N PRO A 130 -12.20 23.70 -28.23
CA PRO A 130 -10.89 23.54 -28.86
C PRO A 130 -9.77 23.38 -27.84
N TRP A 131 -9.75 24.26 -26.83
CA TRP A 131 -8.78 24.22 -25.74
C TRP A 131 -8.89 22.91 -24.98
N SER A 132 -10.09 22.49 -24.59
CA SER A 132 -10.31 21.24 -23.86
C SER A 132 -9.79 20.00 -24.61
N LEU A 133 -9.96 19.95 -25.93
CA LEU A 133 -9.48 18.86 -26.79
C LEU A 133 -7.94 18.81 -26.85
N THR A 134 -7.28 19.97 -26.81
CA THR A 134 -5.80 20.05 -26.81
C THR A 134 -5.14 19.54 -25.53
N HIS A 135 -5.89 19.41 -24.43
CA HIS A 135 -5.35 18.92 -23.15
C HIS A 135 -5.33 17.40 -23.03
N VAL A 136 -5.99 16.66 -23.93
CA VAL A 136 -6.13 15.20 -23.82
C VAL A 136 -4.82 14.46 -24.13
N SER A 137 -4.18 14.76 -25.26
CA SER A 137 -2.91 14.15 -25.67
C SER A 137 -2.18 14.99 -26.72
N ARG A 138 -0.90 14.69 -26.96
CA ARG A 138 -0.14 15.33 -28.05
C ARG A 138 -0.83 15.16 -29.40
N LYS A 139 -1.25 13.93 -29.73
CA LYS A 139 -1.97 13.62 -30.99
C LYS A 139 -3.26 14.43 -31.12
N TRP A 140 -4.05 14.52 -30.05
CA TRP A 140 -5.30 15.30 -30.08
C TRP A 140 -5.04 16.79 -30.29
N ARG A 141 -3.99 17.33 -29.66
CA ARG A 141 -3.57 18.71 -29.85
C ARG A 141 -3.16 19.00 -31.30
N GLU A 142 -2.35 18.12 -31.88
CA GLU A 142 -1.92 18.25 -33.28
C GLU A 142 -3.12 18.26 -34.23
N VAL A 143 -4.06 17.32 -34.06
CA VAL A 143 -5.28 17.25 -34.86
C VAL A 143 -6.18 18.48 -34.65
N ALA A 144 -6.36 18.93 -33.40
CA ALA A 144 -7.20 20.09 -33.08
C ALA A 144 -6.65 21.38 -33.70
N ILE A 145 -5.33 21.61 -33.62
CA ILE A 145 -4.67 22.75 -34.27
C ILE A 145 -4.79 22.65 -35.80
N ALA A 146 -4.65 21.45 -36.36
CA ALA A 146 -4.81 21.20 -37.79
C ALA A 146 -6.27 21.22 -38.29
N THR A 147 -7.25 21.49 -37.40
CA THR A 147 -8.68 21.55 -37.74
C THR A 147 -9.20 22.98 -37.50
N PRO A 148 -9.03 23.93 -38.45
CA PRO A 148 -9.37 25.34 -38.22
C PRO A 148 -10.85 25.61 -37.87
N ILE A 149 -11.77 24.77 -38.35
CA ILE A 149 -13.23 24.98 -38.21
C ILE A 149 -13.73 24.95 -36.75
N ILE A 150 -12.94 24.41 -35.82
CA ILE A 150 -13.34 24.37 -34.41
C ILE A 150 -12.90 25.60 -33.61
N TRP A 151 -12.02 26.46 -34.13
CA TRP A 151 -11.51 27.64 -33.42
C TRP A 151 -12.36 28.89 -33.66
#